data_AF-A0A662HG02-F1
#
_entry.id   AF-A0A662HG02-F1
#
_cell.length_a   1.000
_cell.length_b   1.000
_cell.length_c   1.000
_cell.angle_alpha   90.00
_cell.angle_beta   90.00
_cell.angle_gamma   90.00
#
_symmetry.space_group_name_H-M   'P 1'
#
loop_
_entity.id
_entity.type
_entity.pdbx_description
1 polymer ?
#
loop_
_entity_poly.entity_id
_entity_poly.type
_entity_poly.pdbx_seq_one_letter_code
_entity_poly.pdbx_strand_id
1 'polypeptide(L)'
;DAIEFEVEGEKFKIPIEQIEVCKDDIYDQIVARDYKLIDQSDIVIVYYPVPTLSAGVLSEINYSFTHNKEVYAIFPYEDLSPFFSYYTTGVFKSVEELISYLREIEKI
;
A
#
# COMPACT_ATOMS: atom_id res chain seq x y z
N ASP A 1 -35.37 -3.74 6.80
CA ASP A 1 -35.09 -2.41 6.24
C ASP A 1 -34.26 -2.50 4.97
N ALA A 2 -34.43 -1.55 4.05
CA ALA A 2 -33.76 -1.52 2.75
C ALA A 2 -33.38 -0.07 2.40
N ILE A 3 -32.29 0.11 1.67
CA ILE A 3 -31.89 1.40 1.13
C ILE A 3 -32.39 1.49 -0.32
N GLU A 4 -33.03 2.60 -0.64
CA GLU A 4 -33.46 2.94 -1.99
C GLU A 4 -32.63 4.12 -2.50
N PHE A 5 -32.09 4.01 -3.72
CA PHE A 5 -31.24 5.04 -4.33
C PHE A 5 -31.34 5.00 -5.86
N GLU A 6 -30.85 6.04 -6.53
CA GLU A 6 -30.90 6.18 -8.00
C GLU A 6 -29.48 6.36 -8.57
N VAL A 7 -29.13 5.60 -9.60
CA VAL A 7 -27.85 5.68 -10.32
C VAL A 7 -28.16 5.67 -11.81
N GLU A 8 -27.63 6.64 -12.56
CA GLU A 8 -27.81 6.76 -14.02
C GLU A 8 -29.30 6.74 -14.46
N GLY A 9 -30.20 7.25 -13.62
CA GLY A 9 -31.64 7.30 -13.88
C GLY A 9 -32.39 6.00 -13.56
N GLU A 10 -31.70 4.95 -13.11
CA GLU A 10 -32.29 3.70 -12.65
C GLU A 10 -32.42 3.66 -11.13
N LYS A 11 -33.57 3.18 -10.64
CA LYS A 11 -33.86 3.07 -9.20
C LYS A 11 -33.51 1.68 -8.69
N PHE A 12 -32.71 1.64 -7.64
CA PHE A 12 -32.25 0.43 -6.98
C PHE A 12 -32.81 0.34 -5.56
N LYS A 13 -33.05 -0.89 -5.12
CA LYS A 13 -33.45 -1.21 -3.75
C LYS A 13 -32.62 -2.37 -3.24
N ILE A 14 -31.80 -2.13 -2.22
CA ILE A 14 -30.90 -3.14 -1.66
C ILE A 14 -31.30 -3.39 -0.18
N PRO A 15 -31.57 -4.65 0.21
CA PRO A 15 -31.76 -5.00 1.62
C PRO A 15 -30.52 -4.67 2.46
N ILE A 16 -30.72 -4.09 3.65
CA ILE A 16 -29.59 -3.73 4.53
C ILE A 16 -28.74 -4.95 4.90
N GLU A 17 -29.37 -6.12 5.10
CA GLU A 17 -28.66 -7.37 5.40
C GLU A 17 -27.63 -7.74 4.33
N GLN A 18 -27.94 -7.54 3.04
CA GLN A 18 -26.98 -7.80 1.96
C GLN A 18 -25.81 -6.83 2.00
N ILE A 19 -26.07 -5.55 2.32
CA ILE A 19 -25.02 -4.54 2.46
C ILE A 19 -24.10 -4.92 3.61
N GLU A 20 -24.65 -5.30 4.76
CA GLU A 20 -23.85 -5.71 5.93
C GLU A 20 -22.98 -6.93 5.62
N VAL A 21 -23.51 -7.94 4.94
CA VAL A 21 -22.72 -9.13 4.55
C VAL A 21 -21.59 -8.77 3.58
N CYS A 22 -21.85 -7.88 2.61
CA CYS A 22 -20.83 -7.49 1.62
C CYS A 22 -19.74 -6.56 2.17
N LYS A 23 -19.90 -5.96 3.35
CA LYS A 23 -18.88 -5.05 3.90
C LYS A 23 -17.55 -5.76 4.09
N ASP A 24 -17.57 -6.94 4.68
CA ASP A 24 -16.36 -7.71 4.96
C ASP A 24 -15.68 -8.14 3.65
N ASP A 25 -16.46 -8.58 2.66
CA ASP A 25 -15.95 -8.89 1.33
C ASP A 25 -15.23 -7.69 0.68
N ILE A 26 -15.78 -6.48 0.82
CA ILE A 26 -15.17 -5.27 0.28
C ILE A 26 -13.82 -4.99 0.96
N TYR A 27 -13.73 -5.13 2.29
CA TYR A 27 -12.47 -4.93 3.01
C TYR A 27 -11.41 -5.95 2.58
N ASP A 28 -11.79 -7.22 2.46
CA ASP A 28 -10.88 -8.28 2.02
C ASP A 28 -10.40 -8.05 0.58
N GLN A 29 -11.29 -7.56 -0.30
CA GLN A 29 -10.91 -7.21 -1.66
C GLN A 29 -9.90 -6.05 -1.73
N ILE A 30 -9.97 -5.07 -0.82
CA ILE A 30 -8.99 -3.97 -0.78
C ILE A 30 -7.60 -4.53 -0.51
N VAL A 31 -7.44 -5.33 0.55
CA VAL A 31 -6.14 -5.93 0.91
C VAL A 31 -5.63 -6.86 -0.19
N ALA A 32 -6.50 -7.74 -0.70
CA ALA A 32 -6.12 -8.68 -1.74
C ALA A 32 -5.72 -7.98 -3.05
N ARG A 33 -6.37 -6.87 -3.39
CA ARG A 33 -6.03 -6.08 -4.59
C ARG A 33 -4.67 -5.42 -4.43
N ASP A 34 -4.39 -4.82 -3.29
CA ASP A 34 -3.15 -4.08 -3.08
C ASP A 34 -1.94 -5.02 -3.09
N TYR A 35 -2.07 -6.23 -2.52
CA TYR A 35 -1.06 -7.29 -2.65
C TYR A 35 -0.85 -7.77 -4.09
N LYS A 36 -1.91 -7.89 -4.89
CA LYS A 36 -1.78 -8.21 -6.32
C LYS A 36 -1.03 -7.13 -7.10
N LEU A 37 -1.20 -5.86 -6.74
CA LEU A 37 -0.44 -4.77 -7.35
C LEU A 37 1.05 -4.86 -7.01
N ILE A 38 1.38 -5.21 -5.76
CA ILE A 38 2.75 -5.49 -5.33
C ILE A 38 3.34 -6.66 -6.12
N ASP A 39 2.61 -7.77 -6.25
CA ASP A 39 3.07 -8.95 -6.99
C ASP A 39 3.41 -8.64 -8.46
N GLN A 40 2.64 -7.75 -9.09
CA GLN A 40 2.85 -7.32 -10.48
C GLN A 40 3.99 -6.31 -10.66
N SER A 41 4.44 -5.66 -9.59
CA SER A 41 5.51 -4.66 -9.64
C SER A 41 6.90 -5.28 -9.71
N ASP A 42 7.85 -4.61 -10.36
CA ASP A 42 9.26 -5.01 -10.32
C ASP A 42 9.94 -4.56 -9.03
N ILE A 43 9.64 -3.35 -8.58
CA ILE A 43 10.15 -2.73 -7.35
C ILE A 43 9.03 -2.01 -6.60
N VAL A 44 9.18 -1.88 -5.28
CA VAL A 44 8.26 -1.14 -4.42
C VAL A 44 8.96 0.09 -3.85
N ILE A 45 8.33 1.25 -4.03
CA ILE A 45 8.81 2.53 -3.47
C ILE A 45 7.81 3.02 -2.44
N VAL A 46 8.25 3.11 -1.19
CA VAL A 46 7.46 3.57 -0.06
C VAL A 46 7.74 5.05 0.17
N TYR A 47 6.78 5.90 -0.16
CA TYR A 47 6.86 7.32 0.16
C TYR A 47 6.24 7.56 1.55
N TYR A 48 7.08 7.78 2.56
CA TYR A 48 6.66 7.82 3.96
C TYR A 48 7.12 9.08 4.72
N PRO A 49 6.74 10.29 4.30
CA PRO A 49 7.12 11.54 4.97
C PRO A 49 6.24 11.84 6.19
N VAL A 50 5.93 10.83 7.00
CA VAL A 50 5.19 10.98 8.26
C VAL A 50 5.92 10.28 9.41
N PRO A 51 5.94 10.85 10.63
CA PRO A 51 6.66 10.28 11.77
C PRO A 51 5.87 9.13 12.44
N THR A 52 4.57 9.09 12.24
CA THR A 52 3.67 8.05 12.77
C THR A 52 3.76 6.79 11.93
N LEU A 53 3.86 5.62 12.56
CA LEU A 53 3.79 4.32 11.89
C LEU A 53 2.35 3.97 11.47
N SER A 54 2.22 3.47 10.24
CA SER A 54 0.98 2.99 9.64
C SER A 54 1.09 1.48 9.51
N ALA A 55 0.14 0.78 10.14
CA ALA A 55 0.10 -0.68 10.09
C ALA A 55 -0.08 -1.21 8.66
N GLY A 56 -0.82 -0.49 7.81
CA GLY A 56 -1.00 -0.82 6.39
C GLY A 56 0.33 -0.76 5.63
N VAL A 57 1.05 0.36 5.75
CA VAL A 57 2.35 0.55 5.08
C VAL A 57 3.37 -0.49 5.55
N LEU A 58 3.42 -0.79 6.85
CA LEU A 58 4.31 -1.82 7.37
C LEU A 58 3.95 -3.22 6.84
N SER A 59 2.64 -3.50 6.68
CA SER A 59 2.17 -4.75 6.09
C SER A 59 2.58 -4.87 4.62
N GLU A 60 2.46 -3.79 3.85
CA GLU A 60 2.89 -3.74 2.44
C GLU A 60 4.41 -3.88 2.30
N ILE A 61 5.20 -3.22 3.17
CA ILE A 61 6.66 -3.38 3.23
C ILE A 61 7.03 -4.84 3.50
N ASN A 62 6.44 -5.45 4.52
CA ASN A 62 6.73 -6.83 4.90
C ASN A 62 6.32 -7.81 3.80
N TYR A 63 5.13 -7.63 3.22
CA TYR A 63 4.65 -8.44 2.11
C TYR A 63 5.61 -8.34 0.91
N SER A 64 5.99 -7.13 0.51
CA SER A 64 6.93 -6.89 -0.59
C SER A 64 8.28 -7.59 -0.35
N PHE A 65 8.86 -7.41 0.84
CA PHE A 65 10.14 -8.03 1.20
C PHE A 65 10.08 -9.56 1.18
N THR A 66 9.03 -10.15 1.77
CA THR A 66 8.85 -11.61 1.83
C THR A 66 8.52 -12.24 0.48
N HIS A 67 8.10 -11.44 -0.51
CA HIS A 67 7.85 -11.87 -1.89
C HIS A 67 9.03 -11.50 -2.82
N ASN A 68 10.23 -11.30 -2.25
CA ASN A 68 11.47 -11.03 -2.96
C ASN A 68 11.43 -9.79 -3.86
N LYS A 69 10.62 -8.78 -3.49
CA LYS A 69 10.66 -7.47 -4.12
C LYS A 69 11.75 -6.62 -3.48
N GLU A 70 12.37 -5.76 -4.27
CA GLU A 70 13.23 -4.70 -3.74
C GLU A 70 12.35 -3.57 -3.22
N VAL A 71 12.59 -3.18 -1.97
CA VAL A 71 11.76 -2.22 -1.25
C VAL A 71 12.59 -1.00 -0.90
N TYR A 72 12.37 0.11 -1.59
CA TYR A 72 13.04 1.37 -1.30
C TYR A 72 12.09 2.30 -0.56
N ALA A 73 12.57 2.98 0.48
CA ALA A 73 11.75 3.89 1.26
C ALA A 73 12.31 5.31 1.23
N ILE A 74 11.42 6.29 1.13
CA ILE A 74 11.71 7.69 1.37
C ILE A 74 11.15 8.03 2.75
N PHE A 75 12.05 8.16 3.73
CA PHE A 75 11.71 8.43 5.13
C PHE A 75 12.67 9.50 5.69
N PRO A 76 12.23 10.77 5.78
CA PRO A 76 13.12 11.90 6.10
C PRO A 76 13.51 11.99 7.58
N TYR A 77 12.98 11.13 8.46
CA TYR A 77 13.22 11.20 9.90
C TYR A 77 14.38 10.30 10.34
N GLU A 78 14.92 10.56 11.53
CA GLU A 78 16.09 9.83 12.07
C GLU A 78 15.70 8.54 12.79
N ASP A 79 14.52 8.48 13.41
CA ASP A 79 14.10 7.36 14.25
C ASP A 79 13.55 6.19 13.41
N LEU A 80 14.45 5.48 12.74
CA LEU A 80 14.12 4.25 12.02
C LEU A 80 14.00 3.08 12.98
N SER A 81 12.83 2.43 12.96
CA SER A 81 12.64 1.14 13.64
C SER A 81 13.56 0.08 13.01
N PRO A 82 14.19 -0.80 13.82
CA PRO A 82 14.99 -1.93 13.30
C PRO A 82 14.24 -2.78 12.27
N PHE A 83 12.92 -2.93 12.44
CA PHE A 83 12.08 -3.67 11.49
C PHE A 83 11.94 -2.95 10.16
N PHE A 84 11.80 -1.62 10.18
CA PHE A 84 11.70 -0.84 8.96
C PHE A 84 12.98 -0.95 8.14
N SER A 85 14.14 -0.79 8.77
CA SER A 85 15.44 -0.98 8.12
C SER A 85 15.66 -2.42 7.66
N TYR A 86 15.22 -3.42 8.41
CA TYR A 86 15.41 -4.82 8.05
C TYR A 86 14.59 -5.23 6.82
N TYR A 87 13.35 -4.72 6.69
CA TYR A 87 12.47 -5.06 5.57
C TYR A 87 12.61 -4.13 4.36
N THR A 88 13.55 -3.19 4.38
CA THR A 88 13.83 -2.30 3.24
C THR A 88 15.19 -2.60 2.64
N THR A 89 15.28 -2.56 1.31
CA THR A 89 16.52 -2.65 0.54
C THR A 89 17.36 -1.39 0.70
N GLY A 90 16.71 -0.22 0.82
CA GLY A 90 17.37 1.06 1.06
C GLY A 90 16.41 2.12 1.56
N VAL A 91 16.92 3.04 2.37
CA VAL A 91 16.16 4.16 2.93
C VAL A 91 16.85 5.46 2.55
N PHE A 92 16.08 6.41 2.06
CA PHE A 92 16.52 7.71 1.55
C PHE A 92 15.78 8.83 2.25
N LYS A 93 16.39 10.01 2.34
CA LYS A 93 15.81 11.19 2.99
C LYS A 93 14.97 12.03 2.02
N SER A 94 15.16 11.89 0.71
CA SER A 94 14.36 12.60 -0.29
C SER A 94 14.10 11.80 -1.57
N VAL A 95 13.18 12.30 -2.39
CA VAL A 95 12.87 11.73 -3.72
C VAL A 95 14.08 11.82 -4.65
N GLU A 96 14.81 12.93 -4.60
CA GLU A 96 15.99 13.20 -5.43
C GLU A 96 17.14 12.24 -5.11
N GLU A 97 17.32 11.92 -3.84
CA GLU A 97 18.33 10.95 -3.39
C GLU A 97 18.02 9.56 -3.92
N LEU A 98 16.77 9.11 -3.79
CA LEU A 98 16.31 7.84 -4.36
C LEU A 98 16.48 7.81 -5.89
N ILE A 99 16.04 8.84 -6.60
CA ILE A 99 16.13 8.89 -8.07
C ILE A 99 17.60 8.85 -8.52
N SER A 100 18.48 9.58 -7.84
CA SER A 100 19.92 9.55 -8.13
C SER A 100 20.48 8.15 -7.95
N TYR A 101 20.16 7.48 -6.84
CA TYR A 101 20.57 6.11 -6.57
C TYR A 101 20.05 5.12 -7.63
N LEU A 102 18.77 5.20 -8.00
CA LEU A 102 18.17 4.29 -8.99
C LEU A 102 18.81 4.44 -10.38
N ARG A 103 19.22 5.65 -10.77
CA ARG A 103 19.97 5.89 -12.01
C ARG A 103 21.38 5.30 -11.96
N GLU A 104 22.06 5.44 -10.83
CA GLU A 104 23.42 4.89 -10.64
C GLU A 104 23.44 3.36 -10.77
N ILE A 105 22.36 2.70 -10.36
CA ILE A 105 22.20 1.23 -10.50
C ILE A 105 21.45 0.82 -11.77
N GLU A 106 21.25 1.74 -12.72
CA GLU A 106 20.64 1.51 -14.03
C GLU A 106 19.22 0.90 -13.98
N LYS A 107 18.42 1.25 -12.97
CA LYS A 107 17.02 0.82 -12.86
C LYS A 107 16.01 1.79 -13.48
N ILE A 108 16.42 3.02 -13.73
CA ILE A 108 15.64 4.08 -14.42
C ILE A 108 16.54 4.96 -15.28
#